data_AF-A0AAV5CHA4-F1
#
_entry.id   AF-A0AAV5CHA4-F1
#
_cell.length_a   1.000
_cell.length_b   1.000
_cell.length_c   1.000
_cell.angle_alpha   90.00
_cell.angle_beta   90.00
_cell.angle_gamma   90.00
#
_symmetry.space_group_name_H-M   'P 1'
#
loop_
_entity.id
_entity.type
_entity.pdbx_description
1 polymer ?
#
loop_
_entity_poly.entity_id
_entity_poly.type
_entity_poly.pdbx_seq_one_letter_code
_entity_poly.pdbx_strand_id
1 'polypeptide(L)'
;MMGDKNLFDPKPVDGALTMILVRLAVDNTSHPCMAHFCSKTGTLLYRIRLLQNRLNIDPLNEKKWVHGLSSIHESLNKKCLPLCSMHASDLFLGNITLQDIDCTQFVDVE
;
A
#
# COMPACT_ATOMS: atom_id res chain seq x y z
N MET A 1 37.01 -15.13 1.04
CA MET A 1 36.09 -15.30 2.18
C MET A 1 34.68 -15.08 1.66
N MET A 2 33.89 -16.15 1.59
CA MET A 2 32.49 -16.10 1.18
C MET A 2 31.72 -15.62 2.41
N GLY A 3 31.17 -14.40 2.36
CA GLY A 3 30.47 -13.80 3.50
C GLY A 3 29.37 -14.72 4.01
N ASP A 4 29.19 -14.72 5.34
CA ASP A 4 28.18 -15.54 6.00
C ASP A 4 26.83 -15.44 5.28
N LYS A 5 26.20 -16.59 5.05
CA LYS A 5 24.88 -16.75 4.41
C LYS A 5 23.72 -16.20 5.25
N ASN A 6 23.93 -15.13 6.00
CA ASN A 6 22.99 -14.54 6.95
C ASN A 6 22.27 -13.31 6.39
N LEU A 7 22.39 -13.03 5.09
CA LEU A 7 21.56 -12.03 4.42
C LEU A 7 20.18 -12.65 4.20
N PHE A 8 19.34 -12.60 5.23
CA PHE A 8 17.91 -12.84 5.08
C PHE A 8 17.30 -11.68 4.33
N ASP A 9 16.39 -11.97 3.40
CA ASP A 9 15.57 -10.93 2.80
C ASP A 9 14.86 -10.13 3.91
N PRO A 10 14.78 -8.79 3.79
CA PRO A 10 14.07 -7.99 4.77
C PRO A 10 12.63 -8.48 4.85
N LYS A 11 12.10 -8.53 6.07
CA LYS A 11 10.69 -8.84 6.28
C LYS A 11 9.83 -7.87 5.47
N PRO A 12 8.85 -8.36 4.70
CA PRO A 12 7.97 -7.49 3.94
C PRO A 12 7.28 -6.46 4.84
N VAL A 13 7.29 -5.22 4.40
CA VAL A 13 6.60 -4.08 5.02
C VAL A 13 5.55 -3.56 4.00
N ASP A 14 4.70 -2.60 4.40
CA ASP A 14 3.81 -1.89 3.49
C ASP A 14 4.59 -1.40 2.25
N GLY A 15 4.16 -1.76 1.04
CA GLY A 15 4.70 -1.17 -0.19
C GLY A 15 4.73 -2.10 -1.40
N ALA A 16 5.64 -1.80 -2.33
CA ALA A 16 5.79 -2.38 -3.67
C ALA A 16 5.77 -3.92 -3.72
N LEU A 17 6.30 -4.57 -2.67
CA LEU A 17 6.40 -6.02 -2.60
C LEU A 17 5.16 -6.68 -2.01
N THR A 18 4.21 -5.95 -1.44
CA THR A 18 3.04 -6.57 -0.76
C THR A 18 1.70 -6.13 -1.34
N MET A 19 1.66 -5.04 -2.13
CA MET A 19 0.44 -4.54 -2.76
C MET A 19 0.64 -3.98 -4.18
N ILE A 20 -0.44 -3.96 -4.96
CA ILE A 20 -0.57 -3.23 -6.23
C ILE A 20 -1.59 -2.12 -6.06
N LEU A 21 -1.27 -0.94 -6.60
CA LEU A 21 -2.22 0.15 -6.79
C LEU A 21 -2.77 0.10 -8.21
N VAL A 22 -4.05 -0.27 -8.35
CA VAL A 22 -4.72 -0.29 -9.66
C VAL A 22 -5.41 1.04 -9.87
N ARG A 23 -4.90 1.88 -10.78
CA ARG A 23 -5.58 3.13 -11.17
C ARG A 23 -6.94 2.80 -11.79
N LEU A 24 -8.00 3.40 -11.26
CA LEU A 24 -9.34 3.27 -11.82
C LEU A 24 -9.54 4.29 -12.95
N ALA A 25 -10.26 3.86 -14.00
CA ALA A 25 -10.67 4.74 -15.10
C ALA A 25 -11.94 5.52 -14.71
N VAL A 26 -11.84 6.32 -13.65
CA VAL A 26 -12.92 7.20 -13.17
C VAL A 26 -12.46 8.64 -13.38
N ASP A 27 -13.27 9.41 -14.10
CA ASP A 27 -12.95 10.81 -14.41
C ASP A 27 -13.28 11.74 -13.23
N ASN A 28 -12.40 12.71 -12.97
CA ASN A 28 -12.57 13.81 -12.02
C ASN A 28 -12.98 13.40 -10.60
N THR A 29 -12.04 12.86 -9.85
CA THR A 29 -12.21 12.72 -8.40
C THR A 29 -11.97 14.09 -7.75
N SER A 30 -13.03 14.77 -7.30
CA SER A 30 -12.93 16.00 -6.50
C SER A 30 -12.38 15.76 -5.08
N HIS A 31 -11.89 14.54 -4.81
CA HIS A 31 -11.42 14.12 -3.51
C HIS A 31 -9.99 14.63 -3.28
N PRO A 32 -9.68 15.17 -2.09
CA PRO A 32 -8.32 15.53 -1.73
C PRO A 32 -7.43 14.29 -1.67
N CYS A 33 -6.13 14.48 -1.83
CA CYS A 33 -5.15 13.41 -1.64
C CYS A 33 -5.18 12.94 -0.18
N MET A 34 -5.34 11.63 0.03
CA MET A 34 -5.40 11.05 1.40
C MET A 34 -4.06 10.98 2.12
N ALA A 35 -2.94 11.26 1.44
CA ALA A 35 -1.64 11.33 2.11
C ALA A 35 -1.62 12.47 3.15
N HIS A 36 -1.10 12.18 4.33
CA HIS A 36 -0.93 13.15 5.41
C HIS A 36 -0.16 14.38 4.92
N PHE A 37 -0.60 15.56 5.37
CA PHE A 37 -0.03 16.85 5.01
C PHE A 37 -0.07 17.18 3.49
N CYS A 38 -0.93 16.51 2.71
CA CYS A 38 -1.19 16.85 1.32
C CYS A 38 -2.46 17.70 1.15
N SER A 39 -2.35 18.79 0.38
CA SER A 39 -3.49 19.66 0.04
C SER A 39 -3.89 19.61 -1.44
N LYS A 40 -3.33 18.68 -2.23
CA LYS A 40 -3.63 18.55 -3.66
C LYS A 40 -5.02 17.94 -3.87
N THR A 41 -5.79 18.56 -4.77
CA THR A 41 -7.15 18.14 -5.15
C THR A 41 -7.23 17.45 -6.52
N GLY A 42 -6.19 17.56 -7.35
CA GLY A 42 -6.07 16.81 -8.61
C GLY A 42 -5.60 15.38 -8.36
N THR A 43 -6.51 14.53 -7.86
CA THR A 43 -6.22 13.14 -7.51
C THR A 43 -6.73 12.17 -8.56
N LEU A 44 -6.26 10.93 -8.47
CA LEU A 44 -6.79 9.78 -9.17
C LEU A 44 -7.17 8.72 -8.14
N LEU A 45 -8.21 7.94 -8.41
CA LEU A 45 -8.57 6.80 -7.58
C LEU A 45 -7.69 5.60 -7.90
N TYR A 46 -7.11 5.00 -6.85
CA TYR A 46 -6.38 3.76 -6.92
C TYR A 46 -7.09 2.72 -6.05
N ARG A 47 -7.25 1.48 -6.54
CA ARG A 47 -7.75 0.35 -5.76
C ARG A 47 -6.55 -0.46 -5.26
N ILE A 48 -6.47 -0.68 -3.94
CA ILE A 48 -5.44 -1.52 -3.32
C ILE A 48 -5.74 -2.99 -3.64
N ARG A 49 -4.73 -3.73 -4.08
CA ARG A 49 -4.77 -5.19 -4.19
C ARG A 49 -3.58 -5.78 -3.48
N LEU A 50 -3.82 -6.59 -2.46
CA LEU A 50 -2.73 -7.31 -1.79
C LEU A 50 -2.22 -8.45 -2.66
N LEU A 51 -0.91 -8.65 -2.63
CA LEU A 51 -0.21 -9.70 -3.38
C LEU A 51 0.14 -10.94 -2.54
N GLN A 52 -0.34 -11.01 -1.29
CA GLN A 52 -0.05 -12.10 -0.34
C GLN A 52 -0.18 -13.49 -0.96
N ASN A 53 -1.29 -13.75 -1.68
CA ASN A 53 -1.54 -15.02 -2.36
C ASN A 53 -0.59 -15.29 -3.55
N ARG A 54 -0.13 -14.26 -4.26
CA ARG A 54 0.79 -14.41 -5.40
C ARG A 54 2.24 -14.60 -4.96
N LEU A 55 2.57 -14.13 -3.76
CA LEU A 55 3.91 -14.17 -3.20
C LEU A 55 4.11 -15.36 -2.26
N ASN A 56 3.09 -16.22 -2.10
CA ASN A 56 3.07 -17.36 -1.19
C ASN A 56 3.46 -16.97 0.25
N ILE A 57 3.03 -15.78 0.68
CA ILE A 57 3.30 -15.27 2.01
C ILE A 57 2.02 -15.41 2.83
N ASP A 58 2.09 -16.28 3.84
CA ASP A 58 1.01 -16.49 4.79
C ASP A 58 0.92 -15.28 5.75
N PRO A 59 -0.15 -14.48 5.71
CA PRO A 59 -0.30 -13.32 6.59
C PRO A 59 -0.41 -13.71 8.08
N LEU A 60 -0.81 -14.94 8.41
CA LEU A 60 -0.88 -15.42 9.79
C LEU A 60 0.49 -15.89 10.30
N ASN A 61 1.49 -15.99 9.42
CA ASN A 61 2.84 -16.39 9.77
C ASN A 61 3.70 -15.17 10.16
N GLU A 62 3.60 -14.74 11.41
CA GLU A 62 4.33 -13.60 11.96
C GLU A 62 5.87 -13.74 11.91
N LYS A 63 6.39 -14.96 11.68
CA LYS A 63 7.84 -15.15 11.46
C LYS A 63 8.27 -14.59 10.10
N LYS A 64 7.39 -14.66 9.09
CA LYS A 64 7.63 -14.19 7.73
C LYS A 64 7.26 -12.72 7.52
N TRP A 65 6.50 -12.12 8.43
CA TRP A 65 6.06 -10.72 8.37
C TRP A 65 6.63 -9.88 9.50
N VAL A 66 6.52 -8.57 9.34
CA VAL A 66 6.55 -7.65 10.47
C VAL A 66 5.26 -7.85 11.28
N HIS A 67 5.40 -8.06 12.58
CA HIS A 67 4.27 -8.31 13.48
C HIS A 67 3.25 -7.14 13.43
N GLY A 68 1.96 -7.44 13.37
CA GLY A 68 0.87 -6.44 13.32
C GLY A 68 0.53 -5.88 11.93
N LEU A 69 1.37 -6.08 10.91
CA LEU A 69 1.06 -5.61 9.55
C LEU A 69 0.03 -6.48 8.83
N SER A 70 -0.02 -7.78 9.14
CA SER A 70 -0.91 -8.72 8.47
C SER A 70 -2.40 -8.41 8.66
N SER A 71 -2.78 -7.97 9.86
CA SER A 71 -4.15 -7.58 10.19
C SER A 71 -4.59 -6.29 9.51
N ILE A 72 -3.66 -5.34 9.31
CA ILE A 72 -3.95 -4.06 8.66
C ILE A 72 -4.23 -4.30 7.17
N HIS A 73 -3.42 -5.15 6.53
CA HIS A 73 -3.50 -5.39 5.09
C HIS A 73 -4.87 -5.90 4.66
N GLU A 74 -5.40 -6.92 5.33
CA GLU A 74 -6.65 -7.56 4.91
C GLU A 74 -7.84 -6.57 4.89
N SER A 75 -7.89 -5.65 5.86
CA SER A 75 -8.92 -4.61 5.95
C SER A 75 -8.86 -3.58 4.81
N LEU A 76 -7.67 -3.40 4.22
CA LEU A 76 -7.40 -2.44 3.15
C LEU A 76 -7.53 -3.04 1.74
N ASN A 77 -7.62 -4.36 1.64
CA ASN A 77 -7.76 -5.02 0.35
C ASN A 77 -9.03 -4.57 -0.37
N LYS A 78 -8.90 -4.21 -1.65
CA LYS A 78 -9.96 -3.67 -2.51
C LYS A 78 -10.48 -2.28 -2.11
N LYS A 79 -9.98 -1.65 -1.04
CA LYS A 79 -10.31 -0.26 -0.73
C LYS A 79 -9.73 0.67 -1.79
N CYS A 80 -10.42 1.78 -2.03
CA CYS A 80 -10.02 2.78 -3.00
C CYS A 80 -9.58 4.06 -2.30
N LEU A 81 -8.42 4.59 -2.71
CA LEU A 81 -7.87 5.85 -2.19
C LEU A 81 -7.61 6.83 -3.34
N PRO A 82 -8.04 8.11 -3.19
CA PRO A 82 -7.57 9.21 -4.02
C PRO A 82 -6.14 9.59 -3.62
N LEU A 83 -5.23 9.50 -4.58
CA LEU A 83 -3.86 10.00 -4.44
C LEU A 83 -3.51 10.94 -5.58
N CYS A 84 -2.72 11.97 -5.26
CA CYS A 84 -2.02 12.73 -6.30
C CYS A 84 -0.89 11.89 -6.91
N SER A 85 -0.42 12.27 -8.10
CA SER A 85 0.64 11.53 -8.82
C SER A 85 1.93 11.35 -8.02
N MET A 86 2.29 12.35 -7.19
CA MET A 86 3.47 12.31 -6.32
C MET A 86 3.33 11.22 -5.25
N HIS A 87 2.30 11.28 -4.41
CA HIS A 87 2.11 10.30 -3.34
C HIS A 87 1.76 8.90 -3.85
N ALA A 88 1.13 8.78 -5.03
CA ALA A 88 0.97 7.48 -5.68
C ALA A 88 2.34 6.87 -6.06
N SER A 89 3.26 7.71 -6.56
CA SER A 89 4.63 7.28 -6.89
C SER A 89 5.44 6.97 -5.64
N ASP A 90 5.35 7.81 -4.60
CA ASP A 90 6.06 7.59 -3.34
C ASP A 90 5.59 6.32 -2.62
N LEU A 91 4.28 6.05 -2.60
CA LEU A 91 3.74 4.81 -2.04
C LEU A 91 4.16 3.59 -2.87
N PHE A 92 4.20 3.73 -4.19
CA PHE A 92 4.68 2.66 -5.08
C PHE A 92 6.18 2.38 -4.91
N LEU A 93 7.00 3.41 -4.71
CA LEU A 93 8.44 3.28 -4.49
C LEU A 93 8.79 2.88 -3.04
N GLY A 94 7.82 2.88 -2.12
CA GLY A 94 8.06 2.63 -0.70
C GLY A 94 8.72 3.79 0.03
N ASN A 95 8.68 5.01 -0.54
CA ASN A 95 9.13 6.24 0.13
C ASN A 95 8.17 6.66 1.25
N ILE A 96 6.89 6.30 1.12
CA ILE A 96 5.86 6.43 2.15
C ILE A 96 5.14 5.08 2.33
N THR A 97 4.51 4.91 3.46
CA THR A 97 3.76 3.70 3.86
C THR A 97 2.27 3.99 3.95
N LEU A 98 1.46 2.97 4.25
CA LEU A 98 0.04 3.17 4.51
C LEU A 98 -0.22 3.96 5.82
N GLN A 99 0.75 4.05 6.73
CA GLN A 99 0.65 4.90 7.93
C GLN A 99 0.70 6.40 7.59
N ASP A 100 1.23 6.75 6.42
CA ASP A 100 1.27 8.10 5.90
C ASP A 100 -0.01 8.47 5.13
N ILE A 101 -0.99 7.57 5.09
CA ILE A 101 -2.29 7.73 4.42
C ILE A 101 -3.40 7.75 5.48
N ASP A 102 -4.30 8.73 5.39
CA ASP A 102 -5.49 8.81 6.24
C ASP A 102 -6.50 7.72 5.88
N CYS A 103 -6.30 6.51 6.40
CA CYS A 103 -7.12 5.34 6.13
C CYS A 103 -8.59 5.45 6.59
N THR A 104 -9.02 6.57 7.19
CA THR A 104 -10.43 6.79 7.58
C THR A 104 -11.30 7.29 6.43
N GLN A 105 -10.71 7.78 5.34
CA GLN A 105 -11.42 8.45 4.24
C GLN A 105 -11.46 7.64 2.94
N PHE A 106 -11.41 6.31 3.01
CA PHE A 106 -11.50 5.49 1.80
C PHE A 106 -12.83 5.70 1.08
N VAL A 107 -12.76 5.69 -0.24
CA VAL A 107 -13.93 5.80 -1.10
C VAL A 107 -14.43 4.40 -1.42
N ASP A 108 -15.72 4.14 -1.17
CA ASP A 108 -16.36 2.93 -1.66
C ASP A 108 -16.73 3.13 -3.14
N VAL A 109 -16.03 2.40 -4.00
CA VAL A 109 -16.29 2.33 -5.44
C VAL A 109 -16.58 0.87 -5.74
N GLU A 110 -17.81 0.56 -6.17
CA GLU A 110 -18.24 -0.81 -6.52
C GLU A 110 -17.24 -1.47 -7.50
#